data_AF-A0A844YSN6-F1
#
_entry.id   AF-A0A844YSN6-F1
#
_cell.length_a   1.000
_cell.length_b   1.000
_cell.length_c   1.000
_cell.angle_alpha   90.00
_cell.angle_beta   90.00
_cell.angle_gamma   90.00
#
_symmetry.space_group_name_H-M   'P 1'
#
loop_
_entity.id
_entity.type
_entity.pdbx_description
1 polymer ?
#
loop_
_entity_poly.entity_id
_entity_poly.type
_entity_poly.pdbx_seq_one_letter_code
_entity_poly.pdbx_strand_id
1 'polypeptide(L)'
;MRWRYVQIPRLALPDSKTGPKTIYLNPQAIEILSGLDRRADDQLVFPALHREGPINLGEHWIRIRRKAALPDVRLHDLRHSFASAAIAKGIPLATIGKLLGHALPETTARYAHLADDIISESADRICSSLAGALGIAA
;
A
#
# COMPACT_ATOMS: atom_id res chain seq x y z
N MET A 1 12.41 2.08 10.90
CA MET A 1 11.37 3.11 11.10
C MET A 1 11.46 3.61 12.53
N ARG A 2 11.37 4.93 12.76
CA ARG A 2 11.48 5.55 14.09
C ARG A 2 10.16 6.16 14.54
N TRP A 3 9.89 6.22 15.84
CA TRP A 3 8.66 6.80 16.40
C TRP A 3 8.45 8.25 16.00
N ARG A 4 9.52 9.06 15.90
CA ARG A 4 9.46 10.46 15.43
C ARG A 4 8.89 10.63 14.01
N TYR A 5 8.88 9.56 13.21
CA TYR A 5 8.31 9.54 11.86
C TYR A 5 6.81 9.19 11.85
N VAL A 6 6.26 8.73 12.97
CA VAL A 6 4.84 8.38 13.11
C VAL A 6 4.06 9.64 13.50
N GLN A 7 3.36 10.23 12.54
CA GLN A 7 2.61 11.49 12.66
C GLN A 7 1.17 11.25 12.23
N ILE A 8 0.38 10.56 13.07
CA ILE A 8 -0.98 10.11 12.75
C ILE A 8 -1.81 11.24 12.10
N PRO A 9 -2.48 10.99 10.95
CA PRO A 9 -2.71 9.69 10.29
C PRO A 9 -1.65 9.32 9.23
N ARG A 10 -0.43 9.84 9.31
CA ARG A 10 0.63 9.61 8.30
C ARG A 10 1.96 9.16 8.89
N LEU A 11 2.76 8.47 8.08
CA LEU A 11 4.19 8.26 8.29
C LEU A 11 4.96 9.27 7.46
N ALA A 12 5.78 10.09 8.11
CA ALA A 12 6.67 11.05 7.47
C ALA A 12 8.09 10.47 7.42
N LEU A 13 8.51 9.96 6.26
CA LEU A 13 9.78 9.28 6.06
C LEU A 13 10.76 10.21 5.32
N PRO A 14 11.64 10.95 6.03
CA PRO A 14 12.56 11.89 5.40
C PRO A 14 13.66 11.20 4.58
N ASP A 15 14.11 10.02 5.05
CA ASP A 15 15.34 9.37 4.57
C ASP A 15 15.04 8.09 3.75
N SER A 16 14.17 8.18 2.74
CA SER A 16 13.88 7.03 1.87
C SER A 16 14.83 6.95 0.68
N LYS A 17 14.96 5.75 0.07
CA LYS A 17 15.82 5.51 -1.11
C LYS A 17 15.61 6.49 -2.26
N THR A 18 14.42 7.07 -2.40
CA THR A 18 14.07 7.99 -3.49
C THR A 18 13.62 9.36 -2.95
N GLY A 19 14.20 9.79 -1.82
CA GLY A 19 13.87 11.06 -1.17
C GLY A 19 12.73 10.98 -0.16
N PRO A 20 12.27 12.11 0.38
CA PRO A 20 11.22 12.15 1.38
C PRO A 20 9.89 11.55 0.89
N LYS A 21 9.20 10.80 1.76
CA LYS A 21 7.91 10.16 1.45
C LYS A 21 6.92 10.33 2.59
N THR A 22 5.66 10.49 2.21
CA THR A 22 4.52 10.45 3.14
C THR A 22 3.64 9.26 2.79
N ILE A 23 3.38 8.40 3.78
CA ILE A 23 2.45 7.27 3.65
C ILE A 23 1.27 7.50 4.58
N TYR A 24 0.04 7.40 4.07
CA TYR A 24 -1.16 7.51 4.89
C TYR A 24 -1.48 6.16 5.53
N LEU A 25 -1.79 6.19 6.83
CA LEU A 25 -2.12 5.02 7.63
C LEU A 25 -3.63 4.81 7.66
N ASN A 26 -4.06 3.58 7.44
CA ASN A 26 -5.46 3.19 7.65
C ASN A 26 -5.73 2.94 9.15
N PRO A 27 -7.00 2.87 9.58
CA PRO A 27 -7.36 2.64 10.98
C PRO A 27 -6.69 1.40 11.59
N GLN A 28 -6.59 0.30 10.84
CA GLN A 28 -5.98 -0.95 11.31
C GLN A 28 -4.49 -0.79 11.59
N ALA A 29 -3.75 -0.08 10.75
CA ALA A 29 -2.34 0.21 10.98
C ALA A 29 -2.17 1.15 12.18
N ILE A 30 -3.07 2.13 12.36
CA ILE A 30 -3.08 3.02 13.53
C ILE A 30 -3.33 2.23 14.80
N GLU A 31 -4.28 1.30 14.79
CA GLU A 31 -4.60 0.41 15.93
C GLU A 31 -3.38 -0.42 16.31
N ILE A 32 -2.75 -1.09 15.34
CA ILE A 32 -1.52 -1.87 15.57
C ILE A 32 -0.44 -0.99 16.18
N LEU A 33 -0.17 0.19 15.60
CA LEU A 33 0.86 1.10 16.11
C LEU A 33 0.55 1.63 17.52
N SER A 34 -0.72 1.84 17.83
CA SER A 34 -1.16 2.33 19.14
C SER A 34 -1.03 1.26 20.23
N GLY A 35 -1.16 -0.02 19.85
CA GLY A 35 -0.98 -1.16 20.75
C GLY A 35 0.47 -1.59 20.99
N LEU A 36 1.46 -0.95 20.37
CA LEU A 36 2.87 -1.27 20.60
C LEU A 36 3.39 -0.57 21.86
N ASP A 37 4.02 -1.33 22.76
CA ASP A 37 4.70 -0.78 23.92
C ASP A 37 5.87 0.11 23.50
N ARG A 38 5.77 1.40 23.83
CA ARG A 38 6.86 2.36 23.65
C ARG A 38 7.83 2.23 24.81
N ARG A 39 8.91 1.49 24.60
CA ARG A 39 10.04 1.48 25.54
C ARG A 39 10.66 2.88 25.56
N ALA A 40 10.87 3.45 26.75
CA ALA A 40 11.23 4.85 26.94
C ALA A 40 12.48 5.29 26.14
N ASP A 41 13.45 4.39 26.00
CA ASP A 41 14.72 4.66 25.28
C ASP A 41 14.70 4.25 23.81
N ASP A 42 13.62 3.61 23.35
CA ASP A 42 13.58 3.03 22.01
C ASP A 42 13.08 4.05 20.98
N GLN A 43 13.99 4.47 20.12
CA GLN A 43 13.65 5.34 19.00
C GLN A 43 12.97 4.58 17.85
N LEU A 44 13.08 3.24 17.81
CA LEU A 44 12.55 2.40 16.74
C LEU A 44 11.13 1.94 17.04
N VAL A 45 10.32 1.86 15.98
CA VAL A 45 8.96 1.30 16.08
C VAL A 45 8.99 -0.23 16.17
N PHE A 46 9.97 -0.85 15.50
CA PHE A 46 10.14 -2.30 15.45
C PHE A 46 11.61 -2.65 15.74
N PRO A 47 12.03 -2.65 17.02
CA PRO A 47 13.37 -3.07 17.42
C PRO A 47 13.57 -4.57 17.21
N ALA A 48 14.82 -5.00 17.03
CA ALA A 48 15.16 -6.42 17.12
C ALA A 48 15.16 -6.89 18.59
N LEU A 49 14.75 -8.13 18.83
CA LEU A 49 14.58 -8.65 20.20
C LEU A 49 15.91 -8.95 20.92
N HIS A 50 16.94 -9.36 20.17
CA HIS A 50 18.20 -9.88 20.71
C HIS A 50 19.45 -9.14 20.21
N ARG A 51 19.28 -8.02 19.50
CA ARG A 51 20.39 -7.19 19.00
C ARG A 51 19.97 -5.73 18.93
N GLU A 52 20.94 -4.83 18.92
CA GLU A 52 20.67 -3.43 18.64
C GLU A 52 20.23 -3.22 17.18
N GLY A 53 19.33 -2.26 16.98
CA GLY A 53 18.85 -1.88 15.66
C GLY A 53 17.52 -2.52 15.25
N PRO A 54 17.13 -2.39 13.96
CA PRO A 54 15.81 -2.80 13.50
C PRO A 54 15.66 -4.32 13.36
N ILE A 55 14.42 -4.77 13.50
CA ILE A 55 14.02 -6.15 13.25
C ILE A 55 14.37 -6.59 11.81
N ASN A 56 14.77 -7.85 11.65
CA ASN A 56 14.89 -8.48 10.33
C ASN A 56 13.59 -9.21 9.99
N LEU A 57 12.85 -8.72 9.00
CA LEU A 57 11.57 -9.33 8.60
C LEU A 57 11.73 -10.64 7.82
N GLY A 58 12.90 -10.95 7.25
CA GLY A 58 13.05 -12.10 6.34
C GLY A 58 12.73 -13.44 7.02
N GLU A 59 13.38 -13.72 8.14
CA GLU A 59 13.15 -14.97 8.90
C GLU A 59 11.73 -15.03 9.47
N HIS A 60 11.20 -13.90 9.96
CA HIS A 60 9.86 -13.82 10.50
C HIS A 60 8.81 -14.03 9.41
N TRP A 61 9.04 -13.50 8.21
CA TRP A 61 8.16 -13.68 7.06
C TRP A 61 8.07 -15.14 6.62
N ILE A 62 9.19 -15.88 6.62
CA ILE A 62 9.19 -17.32 6.31
C ILE A 62 8.26 -18.08 7.28
N ARG A 63 8.31 -17.76 8.58
CA ARG A 63 7.44 -18.38 9.58
C ARG A 63 5.98 -18.00 9.39
N ILE A 64 5.70 -16.71 9.16
CA ILE A 64 4.35 -16.18 8.93
C ILE A 64 3.71 -16.85 7.70
N ARG A 65 4.40 -16.85 6.56
CA ARG A 65 3.86 -17.38 5.31
C ARG A 65 3.65 -18.90 5.36
N ARG A 66 4.51 -19.64 6.08
CA ARG A 66 4.30 -21.08 6.32
C ARG A 66 3.06 -21.33 7.19
N LYS A 67 2.89 -20.56 8.27
CA LYS A 67 1.69 -20.67 9.14
C LYS A 67 0.41 -20.32 8.40
N ALA A 68 0.48 -19.43 7.41
CA ALA A 68 -0.64 -19.06 6.55
C ALA A 68 -0.86 -20.02 5.36
N ALA A 69 -0.09 -21.12 5.24
CA ALA A 69 -0.13 -22.04 4.10
C ALA A 69 0.17 -21.37 2.73
N LEU A 70 1.02 -20.35 2.73
CA LEU A 70 1.42 -19.56 1.55
C LEU A 70 2.95 -19.59 1.37
N PRO A 71 3.56 -20.75 1.08
CA PRO A 71 5.00 -20.95 1.13
C PRO A 71 5.78 -20.17 0.07
N ASP A 72 5.14 -19.66 -0.99
CA ASP A 72 5.83 -18.99 -2.10
C ASP A 72 5.68 -17.47 -2.08
N VAL A 73 4.79 -16.94 -1.23
CA VAL A 73 4.54 -15.50 -1.14
C VAL A 73 5.75 -14.78 -0.55
N ARG A 74 6.18 -13.72 -1.22
CA ARG A 74 7.25 -12.80 -0.84
C ARG A 74 6.65 -11.55 -0.21
N LEU A 75 7.42 -10.84 0.63
CA LEU A 75 6.96 -9.58 1.23
C LEU A 75 6.50 -8.55 0.18
N HIS A 76 7.15 -8.52 -0.99
CA HIS A 76 6.76 -7.60 -2.06
C HIS A 76 5.39 -7.91 -2.68
N ASP A 77 4.93 -9.16 -2.57
CA ASP A 77 3.64 -9.58 -3.12
C ASP A 77 2.50 -8.89 -2.36
N LEU A 78 2.67 -8.62 -1.06
CA LEU A 78 1.69 -7.84 -0.29
C LEU A 78 1.45 -6.45 -0.89
N ARG A 79 2.51 -5.83 -1.42
CA ARG A 79 2.42 -4.53 -2.10
C ARG A 79 1.73 -4.66 -3.45
N HIS A 80 1.99 -5.75 -4.18
CA HIS A 80 1.30 -6.06 -5.42
C HIS A 80 -0.20 -6.30 -5.17
N SER A 81 -0.55 -7.11 -4.17
CA SER A 81 -1.95 -7.37 -3.79
C SER A 81 -2.69 -6.09 -3.41
N PHE A 82 -2.05 -5.17 -2.68
CA PHE A 82 -2.66 -3.88 -2.36
C PHE A 82 -2.95 -3.05 -3.62
N ALA A 83 -2.00 -3.01 -4.57
CA ALA A 83 -2.20 -2.30 -5.84
C ALA A 83 -3.33 -2.92 -6.67
N SER A 84 -3.32 -4.25 -6.84
CA SER A 84 -4.35 -4.97 -7.60
C SER A 84 -5.74 -4.78 -6.99
N ALA A 85 -5.87 -4.88 -5.66
CA ALA A 85 -7.14 -4.64 -4.99
C ALA A 85 -7.62 -3.18 -5.09
N ALA A 86 -6.70 -2.20 -5.10
CA ALA A 86 -7.06 -0.81 -5.30
C ALA A 86 -7.52 -0.54 -6.74
N ILE A 87 -6.87 -1.17 -7.73
CA ILE A 87 -7.30 -1.08 -9.13
C ILE A 87 -8.69 -1.68 -9.28
N ALA A 88 -8.93 -2.90 -8.80
CA ALA A 88 -10.25 -3.55 -8.84
C ALA A 88 -11.39 -2.71 -8.21
N LYS A 89 -11.05 -1.75 -7.34
CA LYS A 89 -11.99 -0.78 -6.74
C LYS A 89 -12.13 0.53 -7.53
N GLY A 90 -11.58 0.61 -8.74
CA GLY A 90 -11.59 1.79 -9.60
C GLY A 90 -10.69 2.93 -9.11
N ILE A 91 -9.73 2.68 -8.21
CA ILE A 91 -8.85 3.76 -7.72
C ILE A 91 -7.86 4.16 -8.81
N PRO A 92 -7.73 5.46 -9.15
CA PRO A 92 -6.81 5.89 -10.20
C PRO A 92 -5.35 5.53 -9.89
N LEU A 93 -4.59 5.11 -10.90
CA LEU A 93 -3.17 4.74 -10.77
C LEU A 93 -2.32 5.84 -10.10
N ALA A 94 -2.60 7.11 -10.39
CA ALA A 94 -1.91 8.22 -9.74
C ALA A 94 -2.13 8.24 -8.20
N THR A 95 -3.35 7.94 -7.75
CA THR A 95 -3.69 7.83 -6.33
C THR A 95 -3.04 6.59 -5.71
N ILE A 96 -3.06 5.46 -6.41
CA ILE A 96 -2.39 4.22 -5.96
C ILE A 96 -0.89 4.45 -5.80
N GLY A 97 -0.25 5.14 -6.75
CA GLY A 97 1.18 5.48 -6.68
C GLY A 97 1.51 6.30 -5.44
N LYS A 98 0.67 7.29 -5.09
CA LYS A 98 0.79 8.07 -3.85
C LYS A 98 0.61 7.21 -2.61
N LEU A 99 -0.42 6.36 -2.55
CA LEU A 99 -0.68 5.45 -1.42
C LEU A 99 0.49 4.49 -1.17
N LEU A 100 1.10 4.00 -2.25
CA LEU A 100 2.27 3.13 -2.20
C LEU A 100 3.57 3.89 -1.87
N GLY A 101 3.61 5.22 -2.06
CA GLY A 101 4.83 6.01 -1.95
C GLY A 101 5.80 5.75 -3.10
N HIS A 102 5.30 5.55 -4.32
CA HIS A 102 6.12 5.59 -5.53
C HIS A 102 6.53 7.04 -5.79
N ALA A 103 7.83 7.27 -5.97
CA ALA A 103 8.33 8.58 -6.36
C ALA A 103 8.11 8.85 -7.86
N LEU A 104 8.20 7.79 -8.66
CA LEU A 104 8.07 7.86 -10.11
C LEU A 104 6.75 7.22 -10.57
N PRO A 105 5.96 7.91 -11.42
CA PRO A 105 4.73 7.35 -11.98
C PRO A 105 4.95 6.04 -12.72
N GLU A 106 6.08 5.86 -13.42
CA GLU A 106 6.38 4.63 -14.18
C GLU A 106 6.39 3.38 -13.28
N THR A 107 6.73 3.53 -11.99
CA THR A 107 6.70 2.40 -11.05
C THR A 107 5.29 1.85 -10.87
N THR A 108 4.28 2.72 -10.94
CA THR A 108 2.86 2.34 -10.86
C THR A 108 2.30 1.91 -12.21
N ALA A 109 2.85 2.39 -13.32
CA ALA A 109 2.43 2.01 -14.67
C ALA A 109 2.51 0.50 -14.94
N ARG A 110 3.35 -0.24 -14.19
CA ARG A 110 3.39 -1.71 -14.22
C ARG A 110 2.03 -2.35 -13.96
N TYR A 111 1.11 -1.69 -13.26
CA TYR A 111 -0.23 -2.20 -12.99
C TYR A 111 -1.28 -1.76 -14.01
N ALA A 112 -0.92 -0.98 -15.03
CA ALA A 112 -1.88 -0.41 -15.98
C ALA A 112 -2.74 -1.48 -16.67
N HIS A 113 -2.13 -2.62 -17.05
CA HIS A 113 -2.83 -3.75 -17.67
C HIS A 113 -3.93 -4.37 -16.79
N LEU A 114 -3.88 -4.19 -15.45
CA LEU A 114 -4.94 -4.66 -14.55
C LEU A 114 -6.17 -3.76 -14.58
N ALA A 115 -6.08 -2.58 -15.19
CA ALA A 115 -7.18 -1.63 -15.30
C ALA A 115 -7.96 -1.78 -16.60
N ASP A 116 -7.56 -2.65 -17.54
CA ASP A 116 -8.18 -2.76 -18.87
C ASP A 116 -9.67 -3.09 -18.78
N ASP A 117 -10.06 -4.06 -17.94
CA ASP A 117 -11.48 -4.41 -17.70
C ASP A 117 -12.27 -3.21 -17.16
N ILE A 118 -11.68 -2.45 -16.24
CA ILE A 118 -12.30 -1.27 -15.63
C ILE A 118 -12.43 -0.13 -16.63
N ILE A 119 -11.45 0.02 -17.52
CA ILE A 119 -11.48 1.00 -18.61
C ILE A 119 -12.63 0.68 -19.55
N SER A 120 -12.78 -0.59 -19.94
CA SER A 120 -13.89 -1.05 -20.78
C SER A 120 -15.24 -0.78 -20.11
N GLU A 121 -15.41 -1.22 -18.86
CA GLU A 121 -16.65 -1.01 -18.10
C GLU A 121 -16.98 0.49 -17.93
N SER A 122 -15.95 1.31 -17.70
CA SER A 122 -16.10 2.76 -17.58
C SER A 122 -16.55 3.40 -18.89
N ALA A 123 -16.00 2.96 -20.02
CA ALA A 123 -16.41 3.44 -21.34
C ALA A 123 -17.88 3.09 -21.61
N ASP A 124 -18.28 1.84 -21.37
CA ASP A 124 -19.66 1.38 -21.55
C ASP A 124 -20.64 2.19 -20.68
N ARG A 125 -20.26 2.46 -19.43
CA ARG A 125 -21.09 3.21 -18.49
C ARG A 125 -21.28 4.67 -18.89
N ILE A 126 -20.22 5.32 -19.38
CA ILE A 126 -20.29 6.70 -19.89
C ILE A 126 -21.14 6.76 -21.14
N CYS A 127 -20.88 5.87 -22.11
CA CYS A 127 -21.64 5.80 -23.35
C CYS A 127 -23.13 5.54 -23.09
N SER A 128 -23.47 4.62 -22.19
CA SER A 128 -24.86 4.34 -21.80
C SER A 128 -25.54 5.56 -21.17
N SER A 129 -24.83 6.27 -20.28
CA SER A 129 -25.36 7.49 -19.66
C SER A 129 -25.61 8.60 -20.70
N LEU A 130 -24.71 8.76 -21.67
CA LEU A 130 -24.85 9.74 -22.75
C LEU A 130 -25.98 9.36 -23.70
N ALA A 131 -26.10 8.09 -24.08
CA ALA A 131 -27.18 7.59 -24.93
C ALA A 131 -28.55 7.89 -24.29
N GLY A 132 -28.71 7.60 -22.99
CA GLY A 132 -29.93 7.94 -22.24
C GLY A 132 -30.22 9.44 -22.22
N ALA A 133 -29.22 10.29 -22.03
CA ALA A 133 -29.39 11.76 -22.07
C ALA A 133 -29.75 12.28 -23.47
N LEU A 134 -29.29 11.60 -24.52
CA LEU A 134 -29.58 11.92 -25.92
C LEU A 134 -30.90 11.30 -26.44
N GLY A 135 -31.60 10.51 -25.63
CA GLY A 135 -32.82 9.81 -26.05
C GLY A 135 -32.56 8.66 -27.04
N ILE A 136 -31.32 8.18 -27.12
CA ILE A 136 -30.95 7.01 -27.92
C ILE A 136 -31.18 5.80 -27.02
N ALA A 137 -32.12 4.92 -27.39
CA ALA A 137 -32.35 3.68 -26.66
C ALA A 137 -31.06 2.84 -26.62
N ALA A 138 -30.66 2.42 -25.43
CA ALA A 138 -29.53 1.52 -25.21
C ALA A 138 -29.86 0.09 -25.67
#